data_AF-A0A7L9BNS5-F1
#
_entry.id   AF-A0A7L9BNS5-F1
#
_cell.length_a   1.000
_cell.length_b   1.000
_cell.length_c   1.000
_cell.angle_alpha   90.00
_cell.angle_beta   90.00
_cell.angle_gamma   90.00
#
_symmetry.space_group_name_H-M   'P 1'
#
loop_
_entity.id
_entity.type
_entity.pdbx_description
1 polymer ?
#
loop_
_entity_poly.entity_id
_entity_poly.type
_entity_poly.pdbx_seq_one_letter_code
_entity_poly.pdbx_strand_id
1 'polypeptide(L)'
;MNADEAQQIQMIITKSIPIVAILSMCGVFVVGIVVGGVRRMVVERAREQSRREVAAYVAEGTLSPDDAVKILNAGKRSSSCGSSTGA
;
A
#
# COMPACT_ATOMS: atom_id res chain seq x y z
N MET A 1 19.60 45.11 -17.09
CA MET A 1 19.57 43.79 -16.42
C MET A 1 20.92 43.18 -16.63
N ASN A 2 21.65 43.07 -15.53
CA ASN A 2 23.09 42.86 -15.48
C ASN A 2 23.43 41.38 -15.80
N ALA A 3 24.44 41.14 -16.64
CA ALA A 3 24.79 39.80 -17.11
C ALA A 3 25.25 38.87 -15.96
N ASP A 4 25.74 39.46 -14.89
CA ASP A 4 26.11 38.86 -13.61
C ASP A 4 24.92 38.25 -12.85
N GLU A 5 23.73 38.88 -12.88
CA GLU A 5 22.53 38.32 -12.23
C GLU A 5 21.99 37.10 -12.97
N ALA A 6 22.02 37.14 -14.31
CA ALA A 6 21.62 36.00 -15.14
C ALA A 6 22.57 34.80 -14.95
N GLN A 7 23.87 35.05 -14.79
CA GLN A 7 24.87 34.01 -14.50
C GLN A 7 24.69 33.41 -13.09
N GLN A 8 24.38 34.24 -12.07
CA GLN A 8 24.08 33.78 -10.72
C GLN A 8 22.86 32.86 -10.67
N ILE A 9 21.77 33.25 -11.35
CA ILE A 9 20.52 32.46 -11.36
C ILE A 9 20.75 31.08 -11.99
N GLN A 10 21.46 31.01 -13.12
CA GLN A 10 21.76 29.74 -13.80
C GLN A 10 22.67 28.82 -12.97
N MET A 11 23.64 29.39 -12.24
CA MET A 11 24.52 28.62 -11.36
C MET A 11 23.78 28.02 -10.16
N ILE A 12 22.84 28.77 -9.55
CA ILE A 12 22.06 28.30 -8.41
C ILE A 12 21.08 27.18 -8.83
N ILE A 13 20.37 27.35 -9.94
CA ILE A 13 19.37 26.39 -10.41
C ILE A 13 20.03 25.04 -10.72
N THR A 14 21.11 25.04 -11.50
CA THR A 14 21.74 23.79 -11.97
C THR A 14 22.35 22.97 -10.83
N LYS A 15 22.92 23.62 -9.81
CA LYS A 15 23.53 22.95 -8.66
C LYS A 15 22.52 22.45 -7.61
N SER A 16 21.37 23.09 -7.49
CA SER A 16 20.37 22.76 -6.46
C SER A 16 19.36 21.69 -6.88
N ILE A 17 19.04 21.57 -8.17
CA ILE A 17 18.14 20.53 -8.72
C ILE A 17 18.48 19.11 -8.24
N PRO A 18 19.74 18.61 -8.31
CA PRO A 18 20.03 17.23 -7.91
C PRO A 18 19.80 16.99 -6.41
N ILE A 19 20.08 17.99 -5.57
CA ILE A 19 19.92 17.89 -4.11
C ILE A 19 18.43 17.82 -3.75
N VAL A 20 17.62 18.69 -4.33
CA VAL A 20 16.16 18.70 -4.10
C VAL A 20 15.51 17.42 -4.63
N ALA A 21 15.98 16.88 -5.76
CA ALA A 21 15.48 15.62 -6.32
C ALA A 21 15.76 14.43 -5.40
N ILE A 22 16.96 14.31 -4.84
CA ILE A 22 17.32 13.21 -3.91
C ILE A 22 16.50 13.31 -2.62
N LEU A 23 16.39 14.50 -2.03
CA LEU A 23 15.65 14.70 -0.79
C LEU A 23 14.15 14.39 -0.94
N SER A 24 13.54 14.84 -2.05
CA SER A 24 12.12 14.58 -2.30
C SER A 24 11.85 13.10 -2.52
N MET A 25 12.72 12.38 -3.26
CA MET A 25 12.60 10.94 -3.47
C MET A 25 12.78 10.14 -2.18
N CYS A 26 13.76 10.49 -1.34
CA CYS A 26 13.91 9.86 -0.03
C CYS A 26 12.68 10.07 0.85
N GLY A 27 12.10 11.28 0.84
CA GLY A 27 10.88 11.58 1.60
C GLY A 27 9.71 10.70 1.19
N VAL A 28 9.40 10.64 -0.11
CA VAL A 28 8.29 9.82 -0.62
C VAL A 28 8.54 8.33 -0.39
N PHE A 29 9.79 7.88 -0.49
CA PHE A 29 10.16 6.48 -0.26
C PHE A 29 9.89 6.04 1.18
N VAL A 30 10.32 6.84 2.16
CA VAL A 30 10.07 6.54 3.58
C VAL A 30 8.57 6.48 3.89
N VAL A 31 7.81 7.45 3.39
CA VAL A 31 6.35 7.47 3.56
C VAL A 31 5.72 6.23 2.92
N GLY A 32 6.16 5.83 1.73
CA GLY A 32 5.68 4.63 1.05
C GLY A 32 5.89 3.34 1.87
N ILE A 33 7.06 3.18 2.49
CA ILE A 33 7.36 2.02 3.35
C ILE A 33 6.44 2.00 4.57
N VAL A 34 6.30 3.13 5.26
CA VAL A 34 5.48 3.23 6.47
C VAL A 34 4.01 2.92 6.15
N VAL A 35 3.45 3.54 5.10
CA VAL A 35 2.08 3.28 4.67
C VAL A 35 1.89 1.82 4.25
N GLY A 36 2.87 1.25 3.53
CA GLY A 36 2.86 -0.16 3.17
C GLY A 36 2.86 -1.10 4.37
N GLY A 37 3.67 -0.81 5.39
CA GLY A 37 3.73 -1.56 6.64
C GLY A 37 2.43 -1.48 7.45
N VAL A 38 1.90 -0.26 7.64
CA VAL A 38 0.64 -0.03 8.36
C VAL A 38 -0.51 -0.75 7.66
N ARG A 39 -0.60 -0.67 6.33
CA ARG A 39 -1.63 -1.36 5.56
C ARG A 39 -1.61 -2.86 5.81
N ARG A 40 -0.43 -3.50 5.82
CA ARG A 40 -0.30 -4.93 6.12
C ARG A 40 -0.77 -5.25 7.53
N MET A 41 -0.38 -4.44 8.52
CA MET A 41 -0.79 -4.61 9.91
C MET A 41 -2.32 -4.52 10.07
N VAL A 42 -2.96 -3.55 9.43
CA VAL A 42 -4.42 -3.38 9.46
C VAL A 42 -5.12 -4.58 8.83
N VAL A 43 -4.63 -5.07 7.68
CA VAL A 43 -5.23 -6.23 7.00
C VAL A 43 -5.13 -7.48 7.86
N GLU A 44 -3.98 -7.74 8.49
CA GLU A 44 -3.83 -8.92 9.36
C GLU A 44 -4.72 -8.81 10.62
N ARG A 45 -4.80 -7.63 11.24
CA ARG A 45 -5.73 -7.40 12.36
C ARG A 45 -7.19 -7.62 11.98
N ALA A 46 -7.61 -7.09 10.82
CA ALA A 46 -8.97 -7.28 10.33
C ALA A 46 -9.27 -8.78 10.10
N ARG A 47 -8.31 -9.54 9.53
CA ARG A 47 -8.45 -10.99 9.34
C ARG A 47 -8.59 -11.74 10.66
N GLU A 48 -7.78 -11.39 11.66
CA GLU A 48 -7.87 -11.98 12.99
C GLU A 48 -9.20 -11.66 13.68
N GLN A 49 -9.68 -10.42 13.56
CA GLN A 49 -10.98 -10.00 14.10
C GLN A 49 -12.12 -10.74 13.42
N SER A 50 -12.17 -10.79 12.09
CA SER A 50 -13.20 -11.54 11.36
C SER A 50 -13.21 -13.03 11.72
N ARG A 51 -12.04 -13.65 11.97
CA ARG A 51 -11.98 -15.05 12.43
C ARG A 51 -12.58 -15.23 13.82
N ARG A 52 -12.37 -14.28 14.73
CA ARG A 52 -12.96 -14.30 16.09
C ARG A 52 -14.47 -14.11 16.04
N GLU A 53 -14.94 -13.20 15.20
CA GLU A 53 -16.37 -12.97 15.00
C GLU A 53 -17.05 -14.21 14.40
N VAL A 54 -16.48 -14.81 13.37
CA VAL A 54 -16.99 -16.06 12.79
C VAL A 54 -17.05 -17.18 13.84
N ALA A 55 -16.03 -17.31 14.70
CA ALA A 55 -16.05 -18.28 15.79
C ALA A 55 -17.16 -18.00 16.82
N ALA A 56 -17.42 -16.72 17.14
CA ALA A 56 -18.52 -16.33 18.01
C ALA A 56 -19.88 -16.70 17.38
N TYR A 57 -20.11 -16.41 16.09
CA TYR A 57 -21.36 -16.76 15.42
C TYR A 57 -21.60 -18.27 15.32
N VAL A 58 -20.53 -19.07 15.19
CA VAL A 58 -20.64 -20.53 15.26
C VAL A 58 -20.99 -20.99 16.67
N ALA A 59 -20.39 -20.38 17.71
CA ALA A 59 -20.69 -20.70 19.11
C ALA A 59 -22.12 -20.28 19.52
N GLU A 60 -22.62 -19.17 18.98
CA GLU A 60 -23.99 -18.69 19.14
C GLU A 60 -25.00 -19.50 18.32
N GLY A 61 -24.53 -20.33 17.38
CA GLY A 61 -25.37 -21.15 16.50
C GLY A 61 -26.07 -20.38 15.38
N THR A 62 -25.75 -19.10 15.19
CA THR A 62 -26.31 -18.26 14.11
C THR A 62 -25.62 -18.50 12.77
N LEU A 63 -24.47 -19.18 12.78
CA LEU A 63 -23.71 -19.59 11.59
C LEU A 63 -23.36 -21.08 11.66
N SER A 64 -23.68 -21.82 10.59
CA SER A 64 -23.30 -23.24 10.49
C SER A 64 -21.77 -23.40 10.40
N PRO A 65 -21.16 -24.39 11.08
CA PRO A 65 -19.73 -24.67 10.96
C PRO A 65 -19.26 -24.88 9.51
N ASP A 66 -20.07 -25.56 8.70
CA ASP A 66 -19.75 -25.83 7.29
C ASP A 66 -19.69 -24.55 6.46
N ASP A 67 -20.58 -23.60 6.76
CA ASP A 67 -20.62 -22.30 6.09
C ASP A 67 -19.51 -21.38 6.59
N ALA A 68 -19.17 -21.44 7.88
CA ALA A 68 -17.99 -20.76 8.43
C ALA A 68 -16.69 -21.20 7.72
N VAL A 69 -16.52 -22.50 7.47
CA VAL A 69 -15.36 -23.02 6.71
C VAL A 69 -15.35 -22.48 5.29
N LYS A 70 -16.50 -22.36 4.62
CA LYS A 70 -16.59 -21.76 3.28
C LYS A 70 -16.22 -20.28 3.29
N ILE A 71 -16.71 -19.51 4.27
CA ILE A 71 -16.42 -18.07 4.42
C ILE A 71 -14.93 -17.84 4.66
N LEU A 72 -14.31 -18.61 5.56
CA LEU A 72 -12.87 -18.52 5.85
C LEU A 72 -11.99 -18.87 4.63
N ASN A 73 -12.49 -19.72 3.73
CA ASN A 73 -11.78 -20.14 2.52
C ASN A 73 -12.08 -19.27 1.27
N ALA A 74 -13.14 -18.46 1.28
CA ALA A 74 -13.59 -17.68 0.11
C ALA A 74 -12.55 -16.65 -0.39
N GLY A 75 -11.63 -16.21 0.46
CA GLY A 75 -10.54 -15.28 0.13
C GLY A 75 -9.29 -15.93 -0.48
N LYS A 76 -9.23 -17.26 -0.59
CA LYS A 76 -8.05 -18.00 -1.04
C LYS A 76 -8.00 -18.22 -2.56
N ARG A 77 -8.65 -17.36 -3.35
CA ARG A 77 -8.54 -17.39 -4.81
C ARG A 77 -7.11 -17.00 -5.22
N SER A 78 -6.40 -17.98 -5.76
CA SER A 78 -5.15 -17.78 -6.49
C SER A 78 -5.35 -16.70 -7.56
N SER A 79 -4.48 -15.71 -7.54
CA SER A 79 -4.33 -14.70 -8.57
C SER A 79 -3.92 -15.34 -9.89
N SER A 80 -4.87 -15.88 -10.64
CA SER A 80 -4.74 -16.17 -12.06
C SER A 80 -6.08 -15.89 -12.72
N CYS A 81 -6.36 -14.61 -12.95
CA CYS A 81 -7.45 -14.18 -13.80
C CYS A 81 -6.98 -12.94 -14.56
N GLY A 82 -6.78 -13.07 -15.88
CA GLY A 82 -6.85 -11.96 -16.82
C GLY A 82 -5.56 -11.48 -17.50
N SER A 83 -4.80 -12.37 -18.16
CA SER A 83 -3.96 -11.97 -19.30
C SER A 83 -4.60 -12.46 -20.60
N SER A 84 -5.67 -11.80 -21.02
CA SER A 84 -6.22 -11.90 -22.37
C SER A 84 -5.95 -10.59 -23.10
N THR A 85 -4.70 -10.39 -23.50
CA THR A 85 -4.33 -9.38 -24.50
C THR A 85 -4.63 -10.00 -25.86
N GLY A 86 -5.83 -9.74 -26.37
CA GLY A 86 -6.15 -9.86 -27.78
C GLY A 86 -6.08 -8.47 -28.41
N ALA A 87 -4.97 -8.18 -29.08
CA ALA A 87 -4.81 -7.13 -30.08
C ALA A 87 -3.58 -7.47 -30.93
#